data_AF-A0AAV4SYC0-F1
#
_entry.id   AF-A0AAV4SYC0-F1
#
_cell.length_a   1.000
_cell.length_b   1.000
_cell.length_c   1.000
_cell.angle_alpha   90.00
_cell.angle_beta   90.00
_cell.angle_gamma   90.00
#
_symmetry.space_group_name_H-M   'P 1'
#
loop_
_entity.id
_entity.type
_entity.pdbx_description
1 polymer ?
#
loop_
_entity_poly.entity_id
_entity_poly.type
_entity_poly.pdbx_seq_one_letter_code
_entity_poly.pdbx_strand_id
1 'polypeptide(L)'
;MQDSGGTVTEDIGDDLRNESCLPVEAVENLGKVAIKIEEFYRSARDIEWGILNDNLYIFQSSVTKRNKKQTMKLNTNSMHR
;
A
#
# COMPACT_ATOMS: atom_id res chain seq x y z
N MET A 1 -19.36 -25.73 -19.65
CA MET A 1 -18.19 -24.85 -19.52
C MET A 1 -17.87 -24.78 -18.04
N GLN A 2 -16.69 -25.21 -17.63
CA GLN A 2 -16.34 -25.29 -16.21
C GLN A 2 -16.04 -23.87 -15.71
N ASP A 3 -16.79 -23.44 -14.72
CA ASP A 3 -16.69 -22.12 -14.09
C ASP A 3 -15.43 -22.11 -13.21
N SER A 4 -14.27 -21.84 -13.79
CA SER A 4 -12.96 -21.85 -13.11
C SER A 4 -12.62 -20.48 -12.49
N GLY A 5 -13.63 -19.70 -12.12
CA GLY A 5 -13.47 -18.41 -11.44
C GLY A 5 -13.53 -18.58 -9.93
N GLY A 6 -12.80 -17.74 -9.19
CA GLY A 6 -12.82 -17.70 -7.73
C GLY A 6 -11.45 -17.44 -7.13
N THR A 7 -11.41 -17.36 -5.81
CA THR A 7 -10.17 -17.21 -5.02
C THR A 7 -10.06 -18.37 -4.04
N VAL A 8 -8.84 -18.86 -3.83
CA VAL A 8 -8.51 -19.82 -2.77
C VAL A 8 -7.68 -19.13 -1.71
N THR A 9 -7.91 -19.47 -0.45
CA THR A 9 -7.06 -19.04 0.66
C THR A 9 -6.08 -20.15 0.97
N GLU A 10 -4.80 -19.83 0.98
CA GLU A 10 -3.72 -20.75 1.31
C GLU A 10 -2.91 -20.21 2.49
N ASP A 11 -2.48 -21.10 3.38
CA ASP A 11 -1.59 -20.74 4.47
C ASP A 11 -0.16 -20.60 3.96
N ILE A 12 0.49 -19.50 4.32
CA ILE A 12 1.93 -19.30 4.10
C ILE A 12 2.73 -19.88 5.27
N GLY A 13 3.87 -20.50 4.94
CA GLY A 13 4.81 -21.03 5.93
C GLY A 13 5.38 -19.95 6.85
N ASP A 14 5.78 -20.34 8.06
CA ASP A 14 6.22 -19.42 9.11
C ASP A 14 7.45 -18.58 8.71
N ASP A 15 8.34 -19.13 7.89
CA ASP A 15 9.52 -18.42 7.40
C ASP A 15 9.13 -17.21 6.54
N LEU A 16 8.18 -17.41 5.60
CA LEU A 16 7.70 -16.35 4.71
C LEU A 16 6.92 -15.26 5.44
N ARG A 17 6.34 -15.56 6.62
CA ARG A 17 5.63 -14.56 7.43
C ARG A 17 6.56 -13.49 8.00
N ASN A 18 7.84 -13.84 8.19
CA ASN A 18 8.84 -12.96 8.78
C ASN A 18 9.76 -12.31 7.73
N GLU A 19 9.56 -12.63 6.45
CA GLU A 19 10.30 -12.06 5.34
C GLU A 19 9.53 -10.90 4.70
N SER A 20 10.28 -9.97 4.10
CA SER A 20 9.67 -8.92 3.28
C SER A 20 9.06 -9.56 2.03
N CYS A 21 7.77 -9.32 1.79
CA CYS A 21 7.09 -9.79 0.58
C CYS A 21 7.55 -9.07 -0.70
N LEU A 22 8.37 -8.02 -0.56
CA LEU A 22 8.94 -7.27 -1.66
C LEU A 22 10.46 -7.16 -1.56
N PRO A 23 11.19 -7.34 -2.66
CA PRO A 23 12.59 -6.92 -2.74
C PRO A 23 12.69 -5.39 -2.70
N VAL A 24 13.84 -4.88 -2.26
CA VAL A 24 14.08 -3.44 -2.08
C VAL A 24 13.81 -2.64 -3.37
N GLU A 25 14.22 -3.17 -4.52
CA GLU A 25 14.02 -2.51 -5.82
C GLU A 25 12.53 -2.32 -6.16
N ALA A 26 11.69 -3.31 -5.82
CA ALA A 26 10.24 -3.22 -6.00
C ALA A 26 9.62 -2.16 -5.09
N VAL A 27 10.10 -2.06 -3.83
CA VAL A 27 9.67 -1.03 -2.88
C VAL A 27 10.02 0.37 -3.39
N GLU A 28 11.24 0.56 -3.89
CA GLU A 28 11.64 1.85 -4.46
C GLU A 28 10.82 2.23 -5.70
N ASN A 29 10.57 1.26 -6.59
CA ASN A 29 9.75 1.49 -7.78
C ASN A 29 8.31 1.85 -7.41
N LEU A 30 7.72 1.12 -6.46
CA LEU A 30 6.38 1.40 -5.93
C LEU A 30 6.30 2.81 -5.34
N GLY A 31 7.29 3.23 -4.54
CA GLY A 31 7.35 4.57 -3.97
C GLY A 31 7.41 5.67 -5.04
N LYS A 32 8.24 5.49 -6.07
CA LYS A 32 8.34 6.44 -7.20
C LYS A 32 7.01 6.57 -7.95
N VAL A 33 6.29 5.47 -8.17
CA VAL A 33 4.98 5.48 -8.83
C VAL A 33 3.92 6.13 -7.95
N ALA A 34 3.91 5.84 -6.65
CA ALA A 34 2.98 6.45 -5.69
C ALA A 34 3.12 7.98 -5.68
N ILE A 35 4.35 8.51 -5.62
CA ILE A 35 4.61 9.97 -5.66
C ILE A 35 4.04 10.58 -6.94
N LYS A 36 4.29 9.99 -8.11
CA LYS A 36 3.75 10.49 -9.39
C LYS A 36 2.22 10.53 -9.40
N ILE A 37 1.56 9.53 -8.80
CA ILE A 37 0.11 9.48 -8.69
C ILE A 37 -0.41 10.62 -7.79
N GLU A 38 0.24 10.85 -6.64
CA GLU A 38 -0.14 11.93 -5.73
C GLU A 38 0.07 13.32 -6.34
N GLU A 39 1.17 13.51 -7.07
CA GLU A 39 1.45 14.74 -7.82
C GLU A 39 0.37 15.01 -8.88
N PHE A 40 -0.04 13.97 -9.61
CA PHE A 40 -1.09 14.07 -10.63
C PHE A 40 -2.45 14.46 -10.03
N TYR A 41 -2.86 13.78 -8.95
CA TYR A 41 -4.14 14.07 -8.28
C TYR A 41 -4.08 15.25 -7.30
N ARG A 42 -2.90 15.82 -7.06
CA ARG A 42 -2.63 16.91 -6.11
C ARG A 42 -3.21 16.66 -4.71
N SER A 43 -3.24 15.40 -4.29
CA SER A 43 -3.82 14.96 -3.02
C SER A 43 -3.21 13.65 -2.58
N ALA A 44 -3.17 13.41 -1.26
CA ALA A 44 -2.76 12.13 -0.70
C ALA A 44 -3.72 11.03 -1.17
N ARG A 45 -3.15 9.90 -1.59
CA ARG A 45 -3.92 8.79 -2.16
C ARG A 45 -3.77 7.52 -1.33
N ASP A 46 -4.86 6.78 -1.27
CA ASP A 46 -4.87 5.37 -0.91
C ASP A 46 -4.85 4.57 -2.22
N ILE A 47 -3.84 3.72 -2.42
CA ILE A 47 -3.52 3.09 -3.70
C ILE A 47 -3.52 1.58 -3.55
N GLU A 48 -4.36 0.90 -4.32
CA GLU A 48 -4.38 -0.55 -4.46
C GLU A 48 -3.53 -0.94 -5.67
N TRP A 49 -2.62 -1.90 -5.46
CA TRP A 49 -1.62 -2.29 -6.44
C TRP A 49 -1.32 -3.79 -6.36
N GLY A 50 -0.70 -4.32 -7.41
CA GLY A 50 -0.17 -5.67 -7.46
C GLY A 50 1.07 -5.77 -8.35
N ILE A 51 1.89 -6.81 -8.13
CA ILE A 51 3.08 -7.08 -8.94
C ILE A 51 2.94 -8.43 -9.61
N LEU A 52 3.22 -8.48 -10.92
CA LEU A 52 3.28 -9.71 -11.70
C LEU A 52 4.46 -9.64 -12.68
N ASN A 53 5.36 -10.62 -12.62
CA ASN A 53 6.56 -10.68 -13.46
C ASN A 53 7.34 -9.35 -13.45
N ASP A 54 7.63 -8.84 -12.25
CA ASP A 54 8.33 -7.57 -11.98
C ASP A 54 7.62 -6.30 -12.49
N ASN A 55 6.42 -6.42 -13.04
CA ASN A 55 5.60 -5.30 -13.46
C ASN A 55 4.65 -4.88 -12.35
N LEU A 56 4.63 -3.59 -12.05
CA LEU A 56 3.71 -2.98 -11.10
C LEU A 56 2.42 -2.55 -11.81
N TYR A 57 1.28 -2.99 -11.28
CA TYR A 57 -0.05 -2.64 -11.76
C TYR A 57 -0.80 -1.88 -10.67
N ILE A 58 -1.55 -0.84 -11.07
CA ILE A 58 -2.40 -0.06 -10.18
C ILE A 58 -3.86 -0.43 -10.45
N PHE A 59 -4.54 -0.96 -9.44
CA PHE A 59 -5.94 -1.37 -9.55
C PHE A 59 -6.88 -0.23 -9.16
N GLN A 60 -6.52 0.50 -8.09
CA GLN A 60 -7.32 1.61 -7.57
C GLN A 60 -6.42 2.73 -7.06
N SER A 61 -6.90 3.97 -7.18
CA SER A 61 -6.38 5.11 -6.42
C SER A 61 -7.57 5.92 -5.91
N SER A 62 -7.67 6.16 -4.60
CA SER A 62 -8.75 6.92 -3.99
C SER A 62 -8.21 7.99 -3.03
N VAL A 63 -9.03 9.01 -2.73
CA VAL A 63 -8.62 10.06 -1.77
C VAL A 63 -8.59 9.48 -0.37
N THR A 64 -7.50 9.69 0.37
CA THR A 64 -7.41 9.25 1.77
C THR A 64 -8.43 10.01 2.64
N LYS A 65 -9.35 9.29 3.29
CA LYS A 65 -10.26 9.87 4.29
C LYS A 65 -9.54 9.98 5.64
N ARG A 66 -8.87 11.11 5.91
CA ARG A 66 -8.30 11.37 7.24
C ARG A 66 -9.42 11.63 8.27
N ASN A 67 -9.54 10.77 9.28
CA ASN A 67 -10.36 11.05 10.46
C ASN A 67 -9.64 12.08 11.36
N LYS A 68 -10.27 13.24 11.60
CA LYS A 68 -9.74 14.38 12.39
C LYS A 68 -9.29 14.04 13.83
N LYS A 69 -9.57 12.84 14.36
CA LYS A 69 -9.23 12.45 15.74
C LYS A 69 -7.73 12.14 15.96
N GLN A 70 -6.96 11.85 14.91
CA GLN A 70 -5.55 11.45 15.07
C GLN A 70 -4.58 12.64 15.10
N THR A 71 -4.97 13.80 14.54
CA THR A 71 -4.12 15.00 14.48
C THR A 71 -3.90 15.67 15.84
N MET A 72 -4.77 15.43 16.83
CA MET A 72 -4.66 16.03 18.18
C MET A 72 -3.69 15.28 19.11
N LYS A 73 -3.32 14.02 18.83
CA LYS A 73 -2.41 13.24 19.70
C LYS A 73 -0.93 13.46 19.44
N LEU A 74 -0.56 13.98 18.27
CA LEU A 74 0.84 14.31 17.95
C LEU A 74 1.27 15.66 18.54
N ASN A 75 0.34 16.60 18.78
CA ASN A 75 0.69 17.92 19.31
C ASN A 75 0.85 17.97 20.84
N THR A 76 0.29 17.03 21.61
CA THR A 76 0.41 17.05 23.08
C THR A 76 1.74 16.49 23.59
N ASN A 77 2.44 15.67 22.81
CA ASN A 77 3.74 15.09 23.20
C ASN A 77 4.94 16.03 22.94
N SER A 78 4.72 17.18 22.28
CA SER A 78 5.75 18.19 22.02
C SER A 78 5.82 19.31 23.09
N MET A 79 4.89 19.35 24.05
CA MET A 79 4.86 20.39 25.10
C MET A 79 5.35 19.92 26.47
N HIS A 80 5.89 18.70 26.59
CA HIS A 80 6.45 18.15 27.84
C HIS A 80 7.91 17.68 27.69
N ARG A 81 8.74 18.42 26.95
CA ARG A 81 10.20 18.35 27.08
C ARG A 81 10.75 19.71 27.50
#